data_AF-K0JTU9-F1
#
_entry.id   AF-K0JTU9-F1
#
_cell.length_a   1.000
_cell.length_b   1.000
_cell.length_c   1.000
_cell.angle_alpha   90.00
_cell.angle_beta   90.00
_cell.angle_gamma   90.00
#
_symmetry.space_group_name_H-M   'P 1'
#
loop_
_entity.id
_entity.type
_entity.pdbx_description
1 polymer ?
#
loop_
_entity_poly.entity_id
_entity_poly.type
_entity_poly.pdbx_seq_one_letter_code
_entity_poly.pdbx_strand_id
1 'polypeptide(L)'
;MRWPAEKGPDWIDTNGRLWDAMRMKSSFFDSEWAWGNIQNSITKHLNKAHLIPIDVSDLTSAQLATLTQYVAPNRWKVVLIR
;
A
#
# COMPACT_ATOMS: atom_id res chain seq x y z
N MET A 1 3.00 12.95 -12.75
CA MET A 1 3.63 14.06 -12.00
C MET A 1 3.38 13.88 -10.50
N ARG A 2 4.22 14.46 -9.63
CA ARG A 2 3.97 14.50 -8.18
C ARG A 2 2.67 15.26 -7.91
N TRP A 3 1.90 14.83 -6.92
CA TRP A 3 0.71 15.56 -6.47
C TRP A 3 1.13 16.92 -5.89
N PRO A 4 0.45 18.03 -6.25
CA PRO A 4 0.91 19.37 -5.90
C PRO A 4 0.57 19.79 -4.47
N ALA A 5 -0.30 19.08 -3.76
CA ALA A 5 -0.69 19.42 -2.39
C ALA A 5 0.06 18.58 -1.34
N GLU A 6 0.23 19.13 -0.14
CA GLU A 6 0.85 18.45 1.00
C GLU A 6 0.07 17.20 1.45
N LYS A 7 -1.26 17.21 1.25
CA LYS A 7 -2.15 16.10 1.56
C LYS A 7 -2.73 15.52 0.28
N GLY A 8 -2.77 14.19 0.19
CA GLY A 8 -3.38 13.50 -0.94
C GLY A 8 -2.66 12.21 -1.32
N PRO A 9 -2.84 11.76 -2.58
CA PRO A 9 -1.99 10.74 -3.18
C PRO A 9 -0.59 11.30 -3.44
N ASP A 10 0.36 10.42 -3.75
CA ASP A 10 1.72 10.82 -4.06
C ASP A 10 1.87 11.35 -5.50
N TRP A 11 1.17 10.74 -6.46
CA TRP A 11 1.27 11.10 -7.88
C TRP A 11 -0.08 11.10 -8.59
N ILE A 12 -0.14 11.84 -9.69
CA ILE A 12 -1.20 11.80 -10.70
C ILE A 12 -0.58 11.55 -12.07
N ASP A 13 -1.12 10.62 -12.85
CA ASP A 13 -0.65 10.32 -14.20
C ASP A 13 -1.34 11.20 -15.27
N THR A 14 -0.92 11.05 -16.53
CA THR A 14 -1.45 11.84 -17.66
C THR A 14 -2.92 11.56 -17.97
N ASN A 15 -3.46 10.45 -17.48
CA ASN A 15 -4.87 10.07 -17.62
C ASN A 15 -5.69 10.46 -16.37
N GLY A 16 -5.10 11.20 -15.42
CA GLY A 16 -5.73 11.61 -14.18
C GLY A 16 -5.82 10.52 -13.12
N ARG A 17 -5.17 9.36 -13.29
CA ARG A 17 -5.17 8.31 -12.26
C ARG A 17 -4.26 8.73 -11.11
N LEU A 18 -4.67 8.35 -9.92
CA LEU A 18 -4.02 8.72 -8.65
C LEU A 18 -3.25 7.53 -8.11
N TRP A 19 -2.01 7.76 -7.71
CA TRP A 19 -1.08 6.73 -7.27
C TRP A 19 -0.56 7.10 -5.89
N ASP A 20 -0.48 6.12 -5.01
CA ASP A 20 -0.12 6.37 -3.62
C ASP A 20 0.61 5.16 -3.08
N ALA A 21 1.93 5.28 -2.95
CA ALA A 21 2.78 4.14 -2.68
C ALA A 21 3.00 3.99 -1.19
N MET A 22 3.27 2.75 -0.77
CA MET A 22 3.65 2.43 0.59
C MET A 22 4.77 1.41 0.59
N ARG A 23 5.59 1.43 1.64
CA ARG A 23 6.66 0.46 1.86
C ARG A 23 6.46 -0.23 3.19
N MET A 24 6.65 -1.54 3.18
CA MET A 24 6.61 -2.36 4.39
C MET A 24 8.02 -2.63 4.88
N LYS A 25 8.21 -2.61 6.21
CA LYS A 25 9.47 -3.02 6.85
C LYS A 25 9.20 -4.25 7.71
N SER A 26 9.90 -5.35 7.45
CA SER A 26 9.72 -6.60 8.19
C SER A 26 9.89 -6.43 9.70
N SER A 27 10.81 -5.58 10.14
CA SER A 27 11.09 -5.34 11.57
C SER A 27 9.91 -4.81 12.37
N PHE A 28 8.93 -4.16 11.72
CA PHE A 28 7.76 -3.59 12.36
C PHE A 28 6.45 -4.26 11.92
N PHE A 29 6.51 -5.16 10.93
CA PHE A 29 5.32 -5.70 10.30
C PHE A 29 4.40 -6.39 11.33
N ASP A 30 4.94 -7.28 12.14
CA ASP A 30 4.11 -8.11 13.04
C ASP A 30 3.43 -7.26 14.12
N SER A 31 4.11 -6.25 14.68
CA SER A 31 3.53 -5.33 15.66
C SER A 31 2.47 -4.43 15.02
N GLU A 32 2.78 -3.81 13.87
CA GLU A 32 1.85 -2.93 13.17
C GLU A 32 0.63 -3.70 12.61
N TRP A 33 0.82 -4.97 12.26
CA TRP A 33 -0.24 -5.88 11.85
C TRP A 33 -1.17 -6.20 13.02
N ALA A 34 -0.61 -6.55 14.18
CA ALA A 34 -1.36 -6.87 15.39
C ALA A 34 -2.14 -5.66 15.91
N TRP A 35 -1.58 -4.45 15.79
CA TRP A 35 -2.25 -3.20 16.17
C TRP A 35 -3.29 -2.72 15.14
N GLY A 36 -3.38 -3.36 13.97
CA GLY A 36 -4.32 -2.97 12.92
C GLY A 36 -3.86 -1.78 12.07
N ASN A 37 -2.63 -1.28 12.26
CA ASN A 37 -2.14 -0.09 11.60
C ASN A 37 -1.91 -0.30 10.10
N ILE A 38 -1.41 -1.47 9.70
CA ILE A 38 -1.21 -1.81 8.29
C ILE A 38 -2.56 -1.82 7.55
N GLN A 39 -3.57 -2.45 8.15
CA GLN A 39 -4.93 -2.57 7.63
C GLN A 39 -5.59 -1.18 7.50
N ASN A 40 -5.45 -0.35 8.54
CA ASN A 40 -5.94 1.02 8.54
C ASN A 40 -5.23 1.88 7.48
N SER A 41 -3.92 1.71 7.31
CA SER A 41 -3.14 2.40 6.28
C SER A 41 -3.63 2.01 4.89
N ILE A 42 -3.69 0.71 4.59
CA ILE A 42 -4.19 0.21 3.29
C ILE A 42 -5.60 0.75 3.00
N THR A 43 -6.49 0.72 3.99
CA THR A 43 -7.85 1.26 3.85
C THR A 43 -7.86 2.76 3.51
N LYS A 44 -7.01 3.56 4.18
CA LYS A 44 -6.88 4.99 3.88
C LYS A 44 -6.41 5.22 2.43
N HIS A 45 -5.43 4.44 1.96
CA HIS A 45 -4.94 4.55 0.59
C HIS A 45 -5.98 4.09 -0.43
N LEU A 46 -6.75 3.02 -0.15
CA LEU A 46 -7.85 2.54 -1.01
C LEU A 46 -8.91 3.62 -1.27
N ASN A 47 -9.14 4.51 -0.31
CA ASN A 47 -10.10 5.61 -0.43
C ASN A 47 -9.60 6.80 -1.26
N LYS A 48 -8.29 7.00 -1.42
CA LYS A 48 -7.72 8.20 -2.07
C LYS A 48 -6.97 7.95 -3.38
N ALA A 49 -6.57 6.72 -3.66
CA ALA A 49 -5.77 6.38 -4.83
C ALA A 49 -6.51 5.43 -5.76
N HIS A 50 -6.21 5.47 -7.06
CA HIS A 50 -6.65 4.49 -8.04
C HIS A 50 -5.73 3.26 -8.06
N LEU A 51 -4.44 3.47 -7.80
CA LEU A 51 -3.43 2.41 -7.72
C LEU A 51 -2.55 2.59 -6.47
N ILE A 52 -2.23 1.48 -5.81
CA ILE A 52 -1.46 1.43 -4.58
C ILE A 52 -0.32 0.41 -4.75
N PRO A 53 0.86 0.86 -5.19
CA PRO A 53 2.06 0.04 -5.14
C PRO A 53 2.50 -0.16 -3.68
N ILE A 54 2.70 -1.41 -3.27
CA ILE A 54 3.24 -1.76 -1.96
C ILE A 54 4.59 -2.42 -2.16
N ASP A 55 5.66 -1.74 -1.75
CA ASP A 55 6.99 -2.32 -1.70
C ASP A 55 7.07 -3.34 -0.55
N VAL A 56 7.26 -4.60 -0.95
CA VAL A 56 7.36 -5.77 -0.07
C VAL A 56 8.74 -6.45 -0.17
N SER A 57 9.74 -5.74 -0.71
CA SER A 57 11.12 -6.23 -0.85
C SER A 57 11.72 -6.70 0.48
N ASP A 58 11.39 -6.02 1.57
CA ASP A 58 11.90 -6.31 2.91
C ASP A 58 11.11 -7.41 3.65
N LEU A 59 9.97 -7.88 3.14
CA LEU A 59 9.11 -8.83 3.87
C LEU A 59 9.60 -10.27 3.80
N THR A 60 9.45 -10.99 4.93
CA THR A 60 9.60 -12.45 4.94
C THR A 60 8.47 -13.13 4.14
N SER A 61 8.68 -14.38 3.75
CA SER A 61 7.66 -15.16 3.03
C SER A 61 6.35 -15.29 3.82
N ALA A 62 6.42 -15.41 5.15
CA ALA A 62 5.23 -15.52 6.00
C ALA A 62 4.45 -14.19 6.05
N GLN A 63 5.15 -13.07 6.23
CA GLN A 63 4.53 -11.74 6.24
C GLN A 63 3.94 -11.39 4.88
N LEU A 64 4.64 -11.74 3.79
CA LEU A 64 4.12 -11.56 2.44
C LEU A 64 2.87 -12.40 2.21
N ALA A 65 2.83 -13.66 2.66
CA ALA A 65 1.64 -14.50 2.53
C ALA A 65 0.44 -13.87 3.26
N THR A 66 0.65 -13.41 4.50
CA THR A 66 -0.34 -12.71 5.30
C THR A 66 -0.87 -11.45 4.59
N LEU A 67 0.03 -10.59 4.09
CA LEU A 67 -0.35 -9.38 3.38
C LEU A 67 -1.09 -9.70 2.06
N THR A 68 -0.59 -10.68 1.30
CA THR A 68 -1.17 -11.12 0.02
C THR A 68 -2.60 -11.58 0.20
N GLN A 69 -2.87 -12.40 1.22
CA GLN A 69 -4.21 -12.87 1.53
C GLN A 69 -5.14 -11.70 1.88
N TYR A 70 -4.67 -10.75 2.68
CA TYR A 70 -5.47 -9.61 3.11
C TYR A 70 -5.84 -8.67 1.95
N VAL A 71 -4.91 -8.40 1.02
CA VAL A 71 -5.16 -7.48 -0.10
C VAL A 71 -5.85 -8.14 -1.29
N ALA A 72 -6.04 -9.46 -1.28
CA ALA A 72 -6.64 -10.20 -2.39
C ALA A 72 -7.98 -9.64 -2.89
N PRO A 73 -8.93 -9.18 -2.03
CA PRO A 73 -10.17 -8.54 -2.49
C PRO A 73 -9.95 -7.23 -3.27
N ASN A 74 -8.82 -6.55 -3.03
CA ASN A 74 -8.47 -5.26 -3.60
C ASN A 74 -7.34 -5.35 -4.64
N ARG A 75 -7.02 -6.54 -5.16
CA ARG A 75 -5.93 -6.78 -6.13
C ARG A 75 -6.02 -5.99 -7.43
N TRP A 76 -7.18 -5.38 -7.71
CA TRP A 76 -7.41 -4.51 -8.87
C TRP A 76 -6.87 -3.09 -8.67
N LYS A 77 -6.61 -2.66 -7.42
CA LYS A 77 -5.92 -1.40 -7.07
C LYS A 77 -4.55 -1.63 -6.46
N VAL A 78 -4.38 -2.72 -5.72
CA VAL A 78 -3.15 -3.00 -4.95
C VAL A 78 -2.21 -3.85 -5.79
N VAL A 79 -0.96 -3.38 -5.93
CA VAL A 79 0.10 -4.10 -6.64
C VAL A 79 1.27 -4.28 -5.69
N LEU A 80 1.66 -5.53 -5.43
CA LEU A 80 2.83 -5.84 -4.62
C LEU A 80 4.08 -5.78 -5.51
N ILE A 81 5.06 -4.97 -5.15
CA ILE A 81 6.30 -4.76 -5.91
C ILE A 81 7.52 -5.12 -5.05
N ARG A 82 8.61 -5.53 -5.71
CA ARG A 82 9.89 -5.89 -5.11
C ARG A 82 11.02 -5.20 -5.85
#